data_AF-A0A072TE56-F1
#
_entry.id   AF-A0A072TE56-F1
#
_cell.length_a   1.000
_cell.length_b   1.000
_cell.length_c   1.000
_cell.angle_alpha   90.00
_cell.angle_beta   90.00
_cell.angle_gamma   90.00
#
_symmetry.space_group_name_H-M   'P 1'
#
loop_
_entity.id
_entity.type
_entity.pdbx_description
1 polymer ?
#
loop_
_entity_poly.entity_id
_entity_poly.type
_entity_poly.pdbx_seq_one_letter_code
_entity_poly.pdbx_strand_id
1 'polypeptide(L)'
;MAPSLTQACCVEEIVGDFKWGNKRGIGVKNKDTQFYDSFVYEGVEYFLHDCVYFYHTDHVETSIGMLVKMFENGRRKMIRVVWFFRPSEIQSFHRSYQPSWNELFLASGKGKGLTNVNSVVM
;
A
#
# COMPACT_ATOMS: atom_id res chain seq x y z
N MET A 1 -32.43 3.61 2.42
CA MET A 1 -31.19 4.36 2.20
C MET A 1 -30.11 3.76 3.09
N ALA A 2 -29.16 3.01 2.53
CA ALA A 2 -28.02 2.53 3.28
C ALA A 2 -26.95 3.63 3.30
N PRO A 3 -26.31 3.93 4.45
CA PRO A 3 -25.23 4.89 4.47
C PRO A 3 -24.05 4.33 3.67
N SER A 4 -23.50 5.15 2.78
CA SER A 4 -22.27 4.85 2.06
C SER A 4 -21.15 4.65 3.06
N LEU A 5 -20.65 3.41 3.16
CA LEU A 5 -19.45 3.08 3.91
C LEU A 5 -18.26 3.75 3.23
N THR A 6 -17.97 4.98 3.60
CA THR A 6 -16.66 5.58 3.37
C THR A 6 -15.69 4.76 4.20
N GLN A 7 -15.12 3.74 3.58
CA GLN A 7 -14.08 2.89 4.15
C GLN A 7 -12.93 3.82 4.51
N ALA A 8 -12.79 4.11 5.81
CA ALA A 8 -11.57 4.70 6.34
C ALA A 8 -10.45 3.72 6.01
N CYS A 9 -9.68 4.01 4.96
CA CYS A 9 -8.36 3.41 4.82
C CYS A 9 -7.61 3.78 6.09
N CYS A 10 -6.93 2.81 6.71
CA CYS A 10 -5.90 3.15 7.66
C CYS A 10 -4.94 4.13 6.94
N VAL A 11 -4.37 5.07 7.67
CA VAL A 11 -3.39 5.99 7.10
C VAL A 11 -2.16 5.82 7.95
N GLU A 12 -1.14 5.18 7.40
CA GLU A 12 0.19 5.14 8.01
C GLU A 12 1.01 6.30 7.45
N GLU A 13 1.86 6.88 8.31
CA GLU A 13 2.73 8.00 7.96
C GLU A 13 4.11 7.50 7.53
N ILE A 14 4.51 7.81 6.30
CA ILE A 14 5.87 7.58 5.81
C ILE A 14 6.66 8.86 6.06
N VAL A 15 7.74 8.78 6.84
CA VAL A 15 8.60 9.92 7.22
C VAL A 15 10.00 9.74 6.62
N GLY A 16 10.46 10.70 5.81
CA GLY A 16 11.80 10.67 5.20
C GLY A 16 11.94 11.57 3.96
N ASP A 17 13.10 11.53 3.29
CA ASP A 17 13.33 12.29 2.06
C ASP A 17 12.53 11.68 0.89
N PHE A 18 11.37 12.24 0.62
CA PHE A 18 10.44 11.78 -0.40
C PHE A 18 10.26 12.76 -1.55
N LYS A 19 10.47 12.31 -2.78
CA LYS A 19 10.26 13.09 -4.00
C LYS A 19 9.46 12.30 -5.03
N TRP A 20 8.45 12.93 -5.63
CA TRP A 20 7.75 12.31 -6.75
C TRP A 20 8.67 12.17 -7.96
N GLY A 21 8.51 11.06 -8.69
CA GLY A 21 9.17 10.81 -9.96
C GLY A 21 8.25 11.09 -11.13
N ASN A 22 8.06 10.09 -12.00
CA ASN A 22 7.35 10.26 -13.27
C ASN A 22 5.86 10.56 -13.07
N LYS A 23 5.38 11.65 -13.70
CA LYS A 23 3.96 12.01 -13.74
C LYS A 23 3.22 11.14 -14.75
N ARG A 24 2.11 10.54 -14.32
CA ARG A 24 1.26 9.71 -15.18
C ARG A 24 0.11 10.51 -15.81
N GLY A 25 -0.56 11.34 -15.02
CA GLY A 25 -1.71 12.11 -15.49
C GLY A 25 -2.60 12.67 -14.37
N ILE A 26 -3.62 13.43 -14.76
CA ILE A 26 -4.54 14.11 -13.84
C ILE A 26 -5.85 13.32 -13.73
N GLY A 27 -6.48 13.33 -12.56
CA GLY A 27 -7.76 12.69 -12.33
C GLY A 27 -8.89 13.29 -13.15
N VAL A 28 -9.62 12.43 -13.86
CA VAL A 28 -10.79 12.83 -14.65
C VAL A 28 -11.94 13.30 -13.76
N LYS A 29 -12.18 12.60 -12.64
CA LYS A 29 -13.26 12.93 -11.68
C LYS A 29 -12.86 14.03 -10.70
N ASN A 30 -11.60 14.03 -10.27
CA ASN A 30 -11.04 15.06 -9.40
C ASN A 30 -9.79 15.63 -10.07
N LYS A 31 -9.92 16.83 -10.64
CA LYS A 31 -8.85 17.51 -11.37
C LYS A 31 -7.71 17.98 -10.46
N ASP A 32 -7.93 18.01 -9.14
CA ASP A 32 -6.90 18.36 -8.15
C ASP A 32 -6.02 17.15 -7.78
N THR A 33 -6.29 15.98 -8.36
CA THR A 33 -5.50 14.77 -8.14
C THR A 33 -4.51 14.55 -9.28
N GLN A 34 -3.22 14.51 -8.96
CA GLN A 34 -2.16 14.12 -9.89
C GLN A 34 -1.68 12.70 -9.56
N PHE A 35 -1.57 11.86 -10.58
CA PHE A 35 -1.07 10.48 -10.50
C PHE A 35 0.39 10.39 -10.93
N TYR A 36 1.10 9.46 -10.32
CA TYR A 36 2.52 9.19 -10.56
C TYR A 36 2.73 7.70 -10.86
N ASP A 37 3.79 7.40 -11.61
CA ASP A 37 4.25 6.03 -11.87
C ASP A 37 5.52 5.69 -11.06
N SER A 38 6.22 6.68 -10.49
CA SER A 38 7.37 6.45 -9.61
C SER A 38 7.53 7.52 -8.51
N PHE A 39 8.31 7.20 -7.49
CA PHE A 39 8.84 8.13 -6.49
C PHE A 39 10.25 7.73 -6.04
N VAL A 40 11.00 8.67 -5.48
CA VAL A 40 12.28 8.43 -4.81
C VAL A 40 12.07 8.59 -3.31
N TYR A 41 12.54 7.61 -2.54
CA TYR A 41 12.54 7.64 -1.08
C TYR A 41 13.91 7.21 -0.58
N GLU A 42 14.55 8.04 0.25
CA GLU A 42 15.90 7.79 0.79
C GLU A 42 16.92 7.44 -0.31
N GLY A 43 16.82 8.10 -1.46
CA GLY A 43 17.70 7.90 -2.62
C GLY A 43 17.39 6.69 -3.50
N VAL A 44 16.40 5.87 -3.17
CA VAL A 44 15.98 4.70 -3.96
C VAL A 44 14.71 5.04 -4.76
N GLU A 45 14.70 4.74 -6.06
CA GLU A 45 13.50 4.91 -6.90
C GLU A 45 12.62 3.67 -6.85
N TYR A 46 11.32 3.89 -6.66
CA TYR A 46 10.27 2.89 -6.64
C TYR A 46 9.25 3.18 -7.73
N PHE A 47 8.77 2.12 -8.38
CA PHE A 47 7.81 2.18 -9.47
C PHE A 47 6.48 1.54 -9.07
N LEU A 48 5.43 1.91 -9.81
CA LEU A 48 4.15 1.25 -9.71
C LEU A 48 4.31 -0.26 -9.97
N HIS A 49 3.66 -1.07 -9.12
CA HIS A 49 3.71 -2.53 -9.07
C HIS A 49 4.97 -3.14 -8.45
N ASP A 50 5.91 -2.33 -7.95
CA ASP A 50 6.96 -2.86 -7.09
C ASP A 50 6.38 -3.45 -5.80
N CYS A 51 6.99 -4.55 -5.35
CA CYS A 51 6.73 -5.15 -4.05
C CYS A 51 7.77 -4.66 -3.05
N VAL A 52 7.33 -4.08 -1.94
CA VAL A 52 8.20 -3.42 -0.97
C VAL A 52 7.94 -3.94 0.45
N TYR A 53 8.98 -3.86 1.28
CA TYR A 53 8.89 -4.16 2.71
C TYR A 53 8.44 -2.92 3.48
N PHE A 54 7.55 -3.15 4.45
CA PHE A 54 7.13 -2.16 5.43
C PHE A 54 7.64 -2.59 6.80
N TYR A 55 8.44 -1.72 7.42
CA TYR A 55 8.92 -1.90 8.77
C TYR A 55 7.94 -1.25 9.74
N HIS A 56 7.46 -2.02 10.70
CA HIS A 56 6.57 -1.55 11.74
C HIS A 56 7.37 -1.37 13.02
N THR A 57 7.17 -0.27 13.75
CA THR A 57 7.82 -0.07 15.05
C THR A 57 7.36 -1.06 16.11
N ASP A 58 6.15 -1.61 15.93
CA ASP A 58 5.44 -2.37 16.95
C ASP A 58 5.49 -3.88 16.70
N HIS A 59 6.05 -4.31 15.56
CA HIS A 59 6.10 -5.71 15.14
C HIS A 59 7.50 -6.08 14.66
N VAL A 60 7.95 -7.28 15.05
CA VAL A 60 9.26 -7.81 14.66
C VAL A 60 9.28 -8.20 13.17
N GLU A 61 8.12 -8.54 12.61
CA GLU A 61 8.00 -8.96 11.21
C GLU A 61 7.66 -7.81 10.28
N THR A 62 8.41 -7.70 9.18
CA THR A 62 8.11 -6.78 8.09
C THR A 62 6.91 -7.28 7.28
N SER A 63 5.95 -6.40 7.01
CA SER A 63 4.90 -6.67 6.04
C SER A 63 5.42 -6.47 4.62
N ILE A 64 4.85 -7.19 3.66
CA ILE A 64 5.18 -7.06 2.23
C ILE A 64 3.94 -6.55 1.52
N GLY A 65 4.10 -5.51 0.70
CA GLY A 65 2.99 -4.91 -0.02
C GLY A 65 3.38 -4.51 -1.44
N MET A 66 2.42 -4.57 -2.35
CA MET A 66 2.56 -4.09 -3.72
C MET A 66 2.02 -2.67 -3.85
N LEU A 67 2.80 -1.80 -4.49
CA LEU A 67 2.42 -0.41 -4.79
C LEU A 67 1.43 -0.40 -5.96
N VAL A 68 0.15 -0.10 -5.70
CA VAL A 68 -0.90 -0.17 -6.75
C VAL A 68 -1.43 1.19 -7.19
N LYS A 69 -1.12 2.25 -6.46
CA LYS A 69 -1.50 3.61 -6.84
C LYS A 69 -0.64 4.65 -6.13
N MET A 70 -0.16 5.64 -6.87
CA MET A 70 0.63 6.75 -6.33
C MET A 70 0.00 8.05 -6.78
N PHE A 71 -0.34 8.93 -5.84
CA PHE A 71 -1.07 10.14 -6.16
C PHE A 71 -0.90 11.22 -5.11
N GLU A 72 -1.04 12.46 -5.54
CA GLU A 72 -1.23 13.59 -4.63
C GLU A 72 -2.60 14.23 -4.87
N ASN A 73 -3.23 14.69 -3.81
CA ASN A 73 -4.45 15.48 -3.87
C ASN A 73 -4.23 16.78 -3.08
N GLY A 74 -4.11 17.88 -3.81
CA GLY A 74 -3.62 19.14 -3.24
C GLY A 74 -2.22 18.99 -2.66
N ARG A 75 -2.08 19.09 -1.33
CA ARG A 75 -0.78 18.94 -0.62
C ARG A 75 -0.54 17.55 -0.02
N ARG A 76 -1.52 16.64 -0.10
CA ARG A 76 -1.42 15.31 0.52
C ARG A 76 -0.85 14.32 -0.47
N LYS A 77 0.33 13.76 -0.16
CA LYS A 77 0.98 12.69 -0.92
C LYS A 77 0.50 11.35 -0.40
N MET A 78 0.01 10.48 -1.28
CA MET A 78 -0.63 9.22 -0.91
C MET A 78 -0.15 8.05 -1.78
N ILE A 79 0.11 6.93 -1.14
CA ILE A 79 0.49 5.67 -1.79
C ILE A 79 -0.48 4.60 -1.35
N ARG A 80 -1.18 3.99 -2.31
CA ARG A 80 -2.04 2.84 -2.06
C ARG A 80 -1.25 1.54 -2.24
N VAL A 81 -1.37 0.68 -1.24
CA VAL A 81 -0.71 -0.61 -1.16
C VAL A 81 -1.76 -1.72 -1.10
N VAL A 82 -1.51 -2.83 -1.78
CA VAL A 82 -2.19 -4.11 -1.52
C VAL A 82 -1.24 -5.01 -0.78
N TRP A 83 -1.68 -5.62 0.31
CA TRP A 83 -0.82 -6.44 1.16
C TRP A 83 -0.67 -7.87 0.63
N PHE A 84 0.45 -8.48 0.97
CA PHE A 84 0.61 -9.92 0.96
C PHE A 84 0.52 -10.44 2.39
N PHE A 85 -0.01 -11.66 2.53
CA PHE A 85 0.03 -12.42 3.76
C PHE A 85 0.99 -13.58 3.63
N ARG A 86 1.78 -13.82 4.67
CA ARG A 86 2.53 -15.04 4.88
C ARG A 86 1.58 -16.14 5.35
N PRO A 87 1.96 -17.41 5.15
CA PRO A 87 1.18 -18.52 5.67
C PRO A 87 0.92 -18.45 7.20
N SER A 88 1.89 -17.93 7.97
CA SER A 88 1.77 -17.75 9.43
C SER A 88 0.71 -16.71 9.84
N GLU A 89 0.41 -15.73 8.97
CA GLU A 89 -0.56 -14.67 9.23
C GLU A 89 -2.00 -15.12 8.95
N ILE A 90 -2.18 -16.20 8.18
CA ILE A 90 -3.49 -16.77 7.85
C ILE A 90 -3.77 -17.95 8.77
N GLN A 91 -4.35 -17.68 9.95
CA GLN A 91 -4.83 -18.74 10.83
C GLN A 91 -5.97 -19.51 10.12
N SER A 92 -5.88 -20.85 10.13
CA SER A 92 -6.83 -21.82 9.54
C SER A 92 -6.71 -22.15 8.04
N PHE A 93 -5.52 -22.05 7.44
CA PHE A 93 -5.30 -22.67 6.13
C PHE A 93 -5.52 -24.20 6.20
N HIS A 94 -6.23 -24.75 5.21
CA HIS A 94 -6.72 -26.13 5.15
C HIS A 94 -5.68 -27.16 5.68
N ARG A 95 -6.08 -28.08 6.57
CA ARG A 95 -5.18 -28.99 7.30
C ARG A 95 -4.25 -29.87 6.43
N SER A 96 -4.51 -29.95 5.12
CA SER A 96 -3.72 -30.72 4.15
C SER A 96 -2.68 -29.89 3.38
N TYR A 97 -2.68 -28.57 3.52
CA TYR A 97 -1.76 -27.70 2.80
C TYR A 97 -0.49 -27.46 3.61
N GLN A 98 0.67 -27.71 3.00
CA GLN A 98 1.97 -27.41 3.58
C GLN A 98 2.56 -26.22 2.82
N PRO A 99 2.51 -25.00 3.38
CA PRO A 99 3.03 -23.82 2.71
C PRO A 99 4.57 -23.85 2.62
N SER A 100 5.11 -23.19 1.60
CA SER A 100 6.55 -22.93 1.54
C SER A 100 6.92 -21.71 2.39
N TRP A 101 8.14 -21.69 2.93
CA TRP A 101 8.63 -20.59 3.77
C TRP A 101 8.70 -19.23 3.05
N ASN A 102 8.83 -19.25 1.72
CA ASN A 102 8.89 -18.06 0.85
C ASN A 102 7.59 -17.78 0.09
N GLU A 103 6.50 -18.47 0.46
CA GLU A 103 5.21 -18.28 -0.17
C GLU A 103 4.51 -17.01 0.34
N LEU A 104 3.81 -16.33 -0.54
CA LEU A 104 3.02 -15.13 -0.25
C LEU A 104 1.63 -15.23 -0.89
N PHE A 105 0.62 -14.87 -0.13
CA PHE A 105 -0.77 -14.81 -0.58
C PHE A 105 -1.20 -13.37 -0.79
N LEU A 106 -1.70 -13.04 -1.99
CA LEU A 106 -2.23 -11.70 -2.26
C LEU A 106 -3.50 -11.46 -1.43
N ALA A 107 -3.52 -10.38 -0.64
CA ALA A 107 -4.70 -9.95 0.08
C ALA A 107 -5.79 -9.52 -0.91
N SER A 108 -6.91 -10.24 -0.93
CA SER A 108 -8.04 -9.97 -1.82
C SER A 108 -9.36 -10.16 -1.08
N GLY A 109 -10.41 -9.48 -1.53
CA GLY A 109 -11.75 -9.53 -0.93
C GLY A 109 -12.21 -8.18 -0.38
N LYS A 110 -13.05 -8.22 0.66
CA LYS A 110 -13.61 -7.04 1.32
C LYS A 110 -13.26 -7.05 2.81
N GLY A 111 -12.68 -5.97 3.32
CA GLY A 111 -12.33 -5.88 4.73
C GLY A 111 -11.22 -4.87 5.01
N LYS A 112 -10.96 -4.62 6.30
CA LYS A 112 -9.77 -3.88 6.76
C LYS A 112 -8.53 -4.77 6.60
N GLY A 113 -7.38 -4.16 6.38
CA GLY A 113 -6.09 -4.87 6.28
C GLY A 113 -5.79 -5.48 4.90
N LEU A 114 -6.67 -5.34 3.90
CA LEU A 114 -6.40 -5.82 2.53
C LEU A 114 -5.62 -4.80 1.69
N THR A 115 -5.99 -3.52 1.83
CA THR A 115 -5.31 -2.41 1.17
C THR A 115 -5.13 -1.26 2.14
N ASN A 116 -3.99 -0.59 2.07
CA ASN A 116 -3.72 0.62 2.85
C ASN A 116 -3.53 1.84 1.95
N VAL A 117 -3.80 3.04 2.45
CA VAL A 117 -3.40 4.29 1.79
C VAL A 117 -2.48 5.03 2.75
N ASN A 118 -1.19 4.94 2.48
CA ASN A 118 -0.16 5.55 3.31
C ASN A 118 0.01 7.02 2.91
N SER A 119 0.00 7.91 3.90
CA SER A 119 0.28 9.32 3.71
C SER A 119 1.77 9.55 3.89
N VAL A 120 2.40 10.27 2.98
CA VAL A 120 3.79 10.68 3.17
C VAL A 120 3.81 12.01 3.89
N VAL A 121 4.43 12.03 5.07
CA VAL A 121 4.66 13.24 5.88
C VAL A 121 6.14 13.58 5.77
N MET A 122 6.42 14.81 5.38
CA MET A 122 7.78 15.32 5.18
C MET A 122 8.15 16.25 6.32
#